data_AF-A0A9D3TDG0-F1
#
_entry.id   AF-A0A9D3TDG0-F1
#
_cell.length_a   1.000
_cell.length_b   1.000
_cell.length_c   1.000
_cell.angle_alpha   90.00
_cell.angle_beta   90.00
_cell.angle_gamma   90.00
#
_symmetry.space_group_name_H-M   'P 1'
#
loop_
_entity.id
_entity.type
_entity.pdbx_description
1 polymer ?
#
loop_
_entity_poly.entity_id
_entity_poly.type
_entity_poly.pdbx_seq_one_letter_code
_entity_poly.pdbx_strand_id
1 'polypeptide(L)'
;MWWGRLLTCALGIAAVLSLLVAATEGAAGDSDPGKVAQSRPSRTKRRGGGQDVLKGPNVCGSRFNAYCCPGWKTLSGGNQCIVPICRSSCGDGFCSRPNMCTCPNGQIAPSCGSKSAVCETGCLNGGRCVAPNRCACTYGFTGAQCERGRPFNSHL
;
A
#
# COMPACT_ATOMS: atom_id res chain seq x y z
N MET A 1 15.02 -42.01 -62.35
CA MET A 1 15.54 -40.64 -62.56
C MET A 1 15.13 -39.69 -61.42
N TRP A 2 15.52 -39.97 -60.17
CA TRP A 2 15.01 -39.28 -58.97
C TRP A 2 16.11 -38.75 -58.03
N TRP A 3 17.35 -38.62 -58.50
CA TRP A 3 18.47 -38.03 -57.74
C TRP A 3 18.91 -36.65 -58.26
N GLY A 4 18.44 -36.22 -59.44
CA GLY A 4 18.81 -34.92 -60.01
C GLY A 4 18.07 -33.70 -59.43
N ARG A 5 16.96 -33.91 -58.69
CA ARG A 5 16.15 -32.81 -58.14
C ARG A 5 16.49 -32.40 -56.71
N LEU A 6 17.29 -33.20 -56.00
CA LEU A 6 17.76 -32.86 -54.65
C LEU A 6 18.97 -31.91 -54.68
N LEU A 7 19.83 -32.01 -55.70
CA LEU A 7 21.01 -31.15 -55.85
C LEU A 7 20.67 -29.70 -56.24
N THR A 8 19.56 -29.48 -56.94
CA THR A 8 19.10 -28.12 -57.31
C THR A 8 18.54 -27.32 -56.13
N CYS A 9 18.01 -27.98 -55.10
CA CYS A 9 17.43 -27.31 -53.94
C CYS A 9 18.50 -26.79 -52.95
N ALA A 10 19.65 -27.46 -52.86
CA ALA A 10 20.73 -27.06 -51.93
C ALA A 10 21.45 -25.77 -52.36
N LEU A 11 21.55 -25.49 -53.67
CA LEU A 11 22.20 -24.28 -54.20
C LEU A 11 21.32 -23.03 -54.10
N GLY A 12 19.99 -23.19 -54.05
CA GLY A 12 19.06 -22.06 -53.90
C GLY A 12 19.04 -21.45 -52.49
N ILE A 13 19.30 -22.26 -51.45
CA ILE A 13 19.23 -21.81 -50.04
C ILE A 13 20.49 -21.00 -49.66
N ALA A 14 21.66 -21.35 -50.23
CA ALA A 14 22.90 -20.62 -49.97
C ALA A 14 22.86 -19.17 -50.51
N ALA A 15 22.22 -18.95 -51.66
CA ALA A 15 22.11 -17.62 -52.27
C ALA A 15 21.18 -16.66 -51.47
N VAL A 16 20.14 -17.19 -50.82
CA VAL A 16 19.21 -16.38 -50.02
C VAL A 16 19.82 -15.97 -48.68
N LEU A 17 20.68 -16.80 -48.09
CA LEU A 17 21.38 -16.46 -46.84
C LEU A 17 22.48 -15.41 -47.04
N SER A 18 23.10 -15.34 -48.22
CA SER A 18 24.09 -14.29 -48.53
C SER A 18 23.48 -12.91 -48.77
N LEU A 19 22.18 -12.81 -49.09
CA LEU A 19 21.48 -11.53 -49.28
C LEU A 19 21.01 -10.88 -47.96
N LEU A 20 21.02 -11.60 -46.84
CA LEU A 20 20.57 -11.08 -45.53
C LEU A 20 21.72 -10.45 -44.70
N VAL A 21 22.98 -10.63 -45.11
CA VAL A 21 24.17 -10.14 -44.37
C VAL A 21 24.64 -8.75 -44.84
N ALA A 22 23.92 -8.09 -45.75
CA ALA A 22 24.33 -6.81 -46.33
C ALA A 22 23.64 -5.56 -45.73
N ALA A 23 22.97 -5.66 -44.57
CA ALA A 23 22.20 -4.54 -43.99
C ALA A 23 22.54 -4.21 -42.53
N THR A 24 23.83 -4.22 -42.14
CA THR A 24 24.28 -3.54 -40.92
C THR A 24 25.30 -2.46 -41.28
N GLU A 25 24.79 -1.29 -41.65
CA GLU A 25 25.53 -0.04 -41.52
C GLU A 25 25.67 0.28 -40.02
N GLY A 26 26.89 0.43 -39.54
CA GLY A 26 27.22 0.86 -38.19
C GLY A 26 28.53 1.62 -38.23
N ALA A 27 28.42 2.93 -38.01
CA ALA A 27 29.42 3.95 -38.30
C ALA A 27 30.73 3.82 -37.51
N ALA A 28 31.80 4.29 -38.16
CA ALA A 28 33.13 4.54 -37.60
C ALA A 28 33.11 5.64 -36.52
N GLY A 29 33.98 5.51 -35.52
CA GLY A 29 34.20 6.52 -34.48
C GLY A 29 35.43 6.20 -33.62
N ASP A 30 36.57 6.69 -34.09
CA ASP A 30 37.77 7.22 -33.43
C ASP A 30 38.36 6.63 -32.13
N SER A 31 39.68 6.49 -32.15
CA SER A 31 40.55 6.00 -31.07
C SER A 31 41.16 7.17 -30.30
N ASP A 32 41.16 7.14 -28.96
CA ASP A 32 42.01 8.01 -28.14
C ASP A 32 42.62 7.23 -26.95
N PRO A 33 43.96 7.27 -26.74
CA PRO A 33 44.65 6.47 -25.73
C PRO A 33 44.77 7.20 -24.39
N GLY A 34 44.69 6.44 -23.30
CA GLY A 34 45.33 6.81 -22.04
C GLY A 34 44.51 7.69 -21.09
N LYS A 35 43.79 7.05 -20.18
CA LYS A 35 43.68 7.51 -18.79
C LYS A 35 43.39 6.31 -17.89
N VAL A 36 44.40 5.89 -17.13
CA VAL A 36 44.22 5.06 -15.95
C VAL A 36 43.42 5.92 -14.96
N ALA A 37 42.09 5.84 -15.05
CA ALA A 37 41.20 6.38 -14.04
C ALA A 37 41.33 5.49 -12.81
N GLN A 38 42.24 5.88 -11.92
CA GLN A 38 42.31 5.37 -10.57
C GLN A 38 40.89 5.35 -10.00
N SER A 39 40.43 4.15 -9.66
CA SER A 39 39.25 3.95 -8.83
C SER A 39 39.51 4.63 -7.50
N ARG A 40 39.14 5.90 -7.39
CA ARG A 40 38.92 6.54 -6.10
C ARG A 40 37.98 5.59 -5.35
N PRO A 41 38.36 5.04 -4.19
CA PRO A 41 37.42 4.25 -3.43
C PRO A 41 36.28 5.20 -3.08
N SER A 42 35.12 4.96 -3.69
CA SER A 42 33.88 5.59 -3.27
C SER A 42 33.77 5.36 -1.77
N ARG A 43 33.96 6.46 -1.04
CA ARG A 43 33.65 6.70 0.37
C ARG A 43 33.21 5.42 1.07
N THR A 44 34.13 4.83 1.83
CA THR A 44 33.92 3.66 2.70
C THR A 44 32.47 3.56 3.10
N LYS A 45 31.73 2.63 2.49
CA LYS A 45 30.38 2.27 2.93
C LYS A 45 30.58 1.81 4.36
N ARG A 46 30.34 2.72 5.31
CA ARG A 46 30.46 2.42 6.74
C ARG A 46 29.61 1.18 6.94
N ARG A 47 30.25 0.12 7.43
CA ARG A 47 29.59 -1.12 7.82
C ARG A 47 28.51 -0.75 8.85
N GLY A 48 27.30 -0.61 8.37
CA GLY A 48 26.06 -0.30 9.05
C GLY A 48 24.98 -0.74 8.07
N GLY A 49 24.38 -1.88 8.36
CA GLY A 49 23.74 -2.77 7.41
C GLY A 49 22.75 -2.07 6.48
N GLY A 50 22.75 -2.53 5.22
CA GLY A 50 21.68 -2.26 4.28
C GLY A 50 20.40 -2.98 4.68
N GLN A 51 19.77 -2.51 5.75
CA GLN A 51 18.36 -2.72 6.00
C GLN A 51 17.72 -1.34 6.04
N ASP A 52 17.18 -0.97 4.88
CA ASP A 52 15.99 -0.13 4.74
C ASP A 52 15.84 1.02 5.75
N VAL A 53 16.68 2.05 5.61
CA VAL A 53 16.52 3.32 6.37
C VAL A 53 15.06 3.76 6.26
N LEU A 54 14.35 3.81 7.38
CA LEU A 54 12.95 4.20 7.41
C LEU A 54 12.78 5.63 6.90
N LYS A 55 11.72 5.85 6.12
CA LYS A 55 11.40 7.12 5.47
C LYS A 55 9.97 7.55 5.82
N GLY A 56 9.67 8.82 5.54
CA GLY A 56 8.33 9.37 5.66
C GLY A 56 8.14 10.27 6.89
N PRO A 57 6.93 10.84 7.04
CA PRO A 57 6.65 11.85 8.06
C PRO A 57 6.58 11.29 9.48
N ASN A 58 6.41 9.98 9.66
CA ASN A 58 6.25 9.35 10.97
C ASN A 58 7.42 8.44 11.33
N VAL A 59 8.64 8.94 11.17
CA VAL A 59 9.86 8.28 11.64
C VAL A 59 10.30 8.93 12.95
N CYS A 60 10.39 8.13 14.00
CA CYS A 60 10.80 8.55 15.33
C CYS A 60 12.14 7.88 15.71
N GLY A 61 12.80 8.42 16.73
CA GLY A 61 14.05 7.89 17.27
C GLY A 61 15.28 8.69 16.84
N SER A 62 16.41 8.00 16.70
CA SER A 62 17.71 8.62 16.36
C SER A 62 18.31 7.98 15.11
N ARG A 63 19.43 8.54 14.63
CA ARG A 63 20.19 8.04 13.47
C ARG A 63 20.59 6.56 13.54
N PHE A 64 20.63 5.96 14.72
CA PHE A 64 21.06 4.57 14.94
C PHE A 64 19.94 3.66 15.42
N ASN A 65 18.81 4.22 15.84
CA ASN A 65 17.64 3.48 16.30
C ASN A 65 16.39 4.23 15.81
N ALA A 66 16.10 4.07 14.53
CA ALA A 66 14.93 4.65 13.88
C ALA A 66 13.82 3.62 13.84
N TYR A 67 12.60 4.04 14.14
CA TYR A 67 11.40 3.21 14.10
C TYR A 67 10.20 4.06 13.66
N CYS A 68 9.13 3.41 13.17
CA CYS A 68 7.91 4.16 12.89
C CYS A 68 7.32 4.68 14.21
N CYS A 69 6.89 5.93 14.23
CA CYS A 69 6.29 6.53 15.43
C CYS A 69 5.10 5.69 15.93
N PRO A 70 4.78 5.74 17.25
CA PRO A 70 3.66 4.98 17.80
C PRO A 70 2.36 5.18 17.01
N GLY A 71 1.76 4.06 16.58
CA GLY A 71 0.54 4.09 15.77
C GLY A 71 0.77 4.15 14.25
N TRP A 72 2.01 4.04 13.78
CA TRP A 72 2.35 3.99 12.36
C TRP A 72 3.13 2.73 12.01
N LYS A 73 2.90 2.21 10.81
CA LYS A 73 3.64 1.09 10.22
C LYS A 73 4.05 1.40 8.79
N THR A 74 4.91 0.56 8.24
CA THR A 74 5.31 0.65 6.85
C THR A 74 4.23 0.11 5.90
N LEU A 75 4.26 0.58 4.65
CA LEU A 75 3.55 -0.10 3.57
C LEU A 75 4.12 -1.53 3.40
N SER A 76 3.29 -2.50 3.03
CA SER A 76 3.73 -3.88 2.80
C SER A 76 4.90 -3.92 1.80
N GLY A 77 6.05 -4.42 2.23
CA GLY A 77 7.28 -4.50 1.40
C GLY A 77 8.05 -3.18 1.24
N GLY A 78 7.70 -2.13 1.98
CA GLY A 78 8.39 -0.84 1.95
C GLY A 78 8.98 -0.40 3.28
N ASN A 79 9.70 0.72 3.25
CA ASN A 79 10.34 1.36 4.41
C ASN A 79 9.71 2.70 4.79
N GLN A 80 8.51 3.00 4.27
CA GLN A 80 7.84 4.28 4.50
C GLN A 80 6.82 4.20 5.64
N CYS A 81 7.05 4.90 6.73
CA CYS A 81 6.16 4.98 7.90
C CYS A 81 4.95 5.90 7.61
N ILE A 82 4.05 5.47 6.74
CA ILE A 82 2.89 6.26 6.26
C ILE A 82 1.55 5.58 6.53
N VAL A 83 1.52 4.33 6.99
CA VAL A 83 0.27 3.61 7.20
C VAL A 83 -0.14 3.72 8.67
N PRO A 84 -1.29 4.33 9.01
CA PRO A 84 -1.75 4.40 10.39
C PRO A 84 -2.25 3.04 10.89
N ILE A 85 -2.12 2.81 12.19
CA ILE A 85 -2.55 1.60 12.89
C ILE A 85 -3.79 1.93 13.72
N CYS A 86 -4.87 1.18 13.51
CA CYS A 86 -6.07 1.22 14.31
C CYS A 86 -6.16 -0.04 15.18
N ARG A 87 -6.43 0.12 16.49
CA ARG A 87 -6.64 -1.00 17.43
C ARG A 87 -7.88 -1.82 17.10
N SER A 88 -8.94 -1.17 16.64
CA SER A 88 -10.19 -1.79 16.22
C SER A 88 -10.35 -1.72 14.70
N SER A 89 -11.10 -2.66 14.12
CA SER A 89 -11.46 -2.55 12.70
C SER A 89 -12.36 -1.34 12.49
N CYS A 90 -12.11 -0.61 11.40
CA CYS A 90 -12.91 0.56 11.04
C CYS A 90 -14.27 0.21 10.42
N GLY A 91 -14.67 -1.07 10.36
CA GLY A 91 -15.86 -1.50 9.63
C GLY A 91 -15.76 -1.11 8.15
N ASP A 92 -16.75 -0.35 7.68
CA ASP A 92 -16.78 0.18 6.31
C ASP A 92 -15.96 1.46 6.09
N GLY A 93 -15.35 2.00 7.14
CA GLY A 93 -14.41 3.11 7.03
C GLY A 93 -12.98 2.66 6.80
N PHE A 94 -12.08 3.63 6.70
CA PHE A 94 -10.64 3.38 6.62
C PHE A 94 -9.90 4.05 7.77
N CYS A 95 -8.76 3.48 8.17
CA CYS A 95 -7.90 4.07 9.20
C CYS A 95 -7.19 5.27 8.60
N SER A 96 -7.61 6.49 8.97
CA SER A 96 -7.04 7.73 8.44
C SER A 96 -5.94 8.28 9.35
N ARG A 97 -5.99 7.96 10.64
CA ARG A 97 -5.02 8.35 11.67
C ARG A 97 -4.90 7.22 12.71
N PRO A 98 -3.83 7.20 13.52
CA PRO A 98 -3.71 6.20 14.58
C PRO A 98 -4.97 6.16 15.47
N ASN A 99 -5.60 4.99 15.55
CA ASN A 99 -6.85 4.75 16.30
C ASN A 99 -8.07 5.60 15.88
N MET A 100 -8.06 6.20 14.70
CA MET A 100 -9.15 7.01 14.19
C MET A 100 -9.49 6.62 12.76
N CYS A 101 -10.76 6.29 12.56
CA CYS A 101 -11.33 5.87 11.30
C CYS A 101 -12.08 7.03 10.66
N THR A 102 -11.92 7.20 9.36
CA THR A 102 -12.81 8.04 8.55
C THR A 102 -13.93 7.15 8.03
N CYS A 103 -15.16 7.47 8.42
CA CYS A 103 -16.36 6.69 8.12
C CYS A 103 -17.04 7.16 6.83
N PRO A 104 -17.90 6.32 6.22
CA PRO A 104 -18.60 6.66 4.98
C PRO A 104 -19.48 7.92 5.07
N ASN A 105 -19.97 8.25 6.27
CA ASN A 105 -20.74 9.47 6.53
C ASN A 105 -19.84 10.73 6.73
N GLY A 106 -18.53 10.62 6.50
CA GLY A 106 -17.56 11.69 6.72
C GLY A 106 -17.12 11.88 8.17
N GLN A 107 -17.71 11.15 9.13
CA GLN A 107 -17.36 11.25 10.54
C GLN A 107 -16.00 10.62 10.83
N ILE A 108 -15.21 11.25 11.69
CA ILE A 108 -14.00 10.67 12.25
C ILE A 108 -14.33 10.07 13.63
N ALA A 109 -14.15 8.75 13.78
CA ALA A 109 -14.48 8.03 15.02
C ALA A 109 -13.53 6.85 15.25
N PRO A 110 -13.41 6.31 16.48
CA PRO A 110 -12.54 5.15 16.76
C PRO A 110 -12.94 3.85 16.03
N SER A 111 -14.19 3.76 15.57
CA SER A 111 -14.72 2.68 14.73
C SER A 111 -15.94 3.19 13.99
N CYS A 112 -16.12 2.81 12.73
CA CYS A 112 -17.40 3.01 12.07
C CYS A 112 -18.34 1.87 12.44
N GLY A 113 -19.65 2.15 12.51
CA GLY A 113 -20.63 1.06 12.50
C GLY A 113 -20.39 0.21 11.24
N SER A 114 -20.56 -1.11 11.35
CA SER A 114 -20.69 -1.94 10.15
C SER A 114 -21.89 -1.45 9.34
N LYS A 115 -21.89 -1.54 8.01
CA LYS A 115 -23.08 -1.31 7.15
C LYS A 115 -24.27 -2.14 7.60
N SER A 116 -24.00 -3.25 8.28
CA SER A 116 -25.00 -4.06 8.98
C SER A 116 -25.64 -3.35 10.18
N ALA A 117 -25.22 -2.13 10.55
CA ALA A 117 -25.66 -1.37 11.72
C ALA A 117 -25.86 0.11 11.37
N VAL A 118 -26.62 0.36 10.30
CA VAL A 118 -27.07 1.70 9.91
C VAL A 118 -28.45 1.96 10.50
N CYS A 119 -28.61 3.03 11.27
CA CYS A 119 -29.90 3.46 11.80
C CYS A 119 -30.31 4.74 11.08
N GLU A 120 -31.40 4.70 10.31
CA GLU A 120 -31.86 5.80 9.45
C GLU A 120 -32.24 7.04 10.26
N THR A 121 -32.87 6.85 11.42
CA THR A 121 -33.24 7.94 12.35
C THR A 121 -32.21 8.15 13.48
N GLY A 122 -31.09 7.41 13.48
CA GLY A 122 -30.12 7.44 14.57
C GLY A 122 -30.64 6.85 15.89
N CYS A 123 -29.77 6.79 16.89
CA CYS A 123 -30.12 6.35 18.25
C CYS A 123 -30.01 7.53 19.22
N LEU A 124 -31.03 7.73 20.05
CA LEU A 124 -31.11 8.81 21.04
C LEU A 124 -30.45 8.42 22.36
N ASN A 125 -30.29 9.40 23.26
CA ASN A 125 -29.84 9.20 24.65
C ASN A 125 -28.51 8.42 24.79
N GLY A 126 -27.59 8.60 23.83
CA GLY A 126 -26.29 7.93 23.83
C GLY A 126 -26.33 6.46 23.39
N GLY A 127 -27.46 5.99 22.83
CA GLY A 127 -27.55 4.67 22.23
C GLY A 127 -26.60 4.51 21.03
N ARG A 128 -26.12 3.29 20.79
CA ARG A 128 -25.26 2.96 19.64
C ARG A 128 -26.05 2.08 18.67
N CYS A 129 -25.96 2.37 17.37
CA CYS A 129 -26.53 1.49 16.36
C CYS A 129 -25.71 0.18 16.29
N VAL A 130 -26.40 -0.96 16.44
CA VAL A 130 -25.78 -2.29 16.48
C VAL A 130 -26.28 -3.23 15.38
N ALA A 131 -27.44 -2.94 14.78
CA ALA A 131 -27.97 -3.60 13.58
C ALA A 131 -28.81 -2.59 12.77
N PRO A 132 -29.32 -2.89 11.56
CA PRO A 132 -30.03 -1.89 10.77
C PRO A 132 -31.29 -1.47 11.53
N ASN A 133 -31.47 -0.17 11.75
CA ASN A 133 -32.54 0.39 12.57
C ASN A 133 -32.68 -0.23 13.98
N ARG A 134 -31.57 -0.74 14.55
CA ARG A 134 -31.54 -1.33 15.89
C ARG A 134 -30.50 -0.65 16.76
N CYS A 135 -30.98 -0.04 17.85
CA CYS A 135 -30.16 0.63 18.83
C CYS A 135 -29.88 -0.25 20.05
N ALA A 136 -28.63 -0.24 20.51
CA ALA A 136 -28.25 -0.66 21.87
C ALA A 136 -28.31 0.56 22.78
N CYS A 137 -29.20 0.52 23.78
CA CYS A 137 -29.46 1.64 24.66
C CYS A 137 -28.52 1.67 25.87
N THR A 138 -28.23 2.88 26.32
CA THR A 138 -27.60 3.14 27.63
C THR A 138 -28.55 2.73 28.75
N TYR A 139 -28.00 2.44 29.93
CA TYR A 139 -28.79 2.00 31.08
C TYR A 139 -29.88 3.01 31.43
N GLY A 140 -31.12 2.54 31.63
CA GLY A 140 -32.29 3.39 31.93
C GLY A 140 -33.06 3.89 30.72
N PHE A 141 -32.57 3.65 29.49
CA PHE A 141 -33.25 3.98 28.24
C PHE A 141 -33.69 2.73 27.47
N THR A 142 -34.83 2.83 26.80
CA THR A 142 -35.48 1.75 26.06
C THR A 142 -36.18 2.30 24.81
N GLY A 143 -36.59 1.42 23.90
CA GLY A 143 -37.24 1.78 22.64
C GLY A 143 -36.37 1.53 21.41
N ALA A 144 -36.96 1.67 20.22
CA ALA A 144 -36.29 1.33 18.96
C ALA A 144 -35.08 2.25 18.70
N GLN A 145 -35.20 3.50 19.13
CA GLN A 145 -34.17 4.54 19.06
C GLN A 145 -33.72 4.98 20.45
N CYS A 146 -33.96 4.18 21.51
CA CYS A 146 -33.68 4.56 22.89
C CYS A 146 -34.39 5.84 23.34
N GLU A 147 -35.58 6.11 22.77
CA GLU A 147 -36.36 7.32 22.98
C GLU A 147 -37.09 7.36 24.34
N ARG A 148 -37.28 6.21 24.99
CA ARG A 148 -37.98 6.11 26.28
C ARG A 148 -36.98 5.95 27.41
N GLY A 149 -36.68 7.05 28.11
CA GLY A 149 -35.98 7.02 29.39
C GLY A 149 -36.96 6.97 30.55
N ARG A 150 -36.61 6.28 31.63
CA ARG A 150 -37.26 6.55 32.92
C ARG A 150 -36.61 7.82 33.50
N PRO A 151 -37.38 8.84 33.94
CA PRO A 151 -36.82 9.84 34.82
C PRO A 151 -36.31 9.11 36.06
N PHE A 152 -35.06 9.38 36.46
CA PHE A 152 -34.40 8.82 37.65
C PHE A 152 -35.13 9.14 38.98
N ASN A 153 -36.35 9.69 38.94
CA ASN A 153 -37.09 10.19 40.08
C ASN A 153 -38.57 9.75 40.06
N SER A 154 -38.82 8.43 39.98
CA SER A 154 -40.17 7.85 40.17
C SER A 154 -40.24 6.88 41.36
N HIS A 155 -39.28 6.97 42.28
CA HIS A 155 -39.37 6.39 43.62
C HIS A 155 -39.34 7.52 44.65
N LEU A 156 -40.45 8.24 44.78
CA LEU A 156 -40.89 8.94 45.98
C LEU A 156 -42.42 8.98 45.95
#